data_AF-A0A443QQB0-F1
#
_entry.id   AF-A0A443QQB0-F1
#
_cell.length_a   1.000
_cell.length_b   1.000
_cell.length_c   1.000
_cell.angle_alpha   90.00
_cell.angle_beta   90.00
_cell.angle_gamma   90.00
#
_symmetry.space_group_name_H-M   'P 1'
#
loop_
_entity.id
_entity.type
_entity.pdbx_description
1 polymer ?
#
loop_
_entity_poly.entity_id
_entity_poly.type
_entity_poly.pdbx_seq_one_letter_code
_entity_poly.pdbx_strand_id
1 'polypeptide(L)'
;MMYWPQNEFPCEEIGEFVLIENPSNYFADVEQAAFDLSNMPPGIEPSPDKLLQARLFVYHDSQNYRLGANFNQLKVNRPIDEVITPLERD
;
A
#
# COMPACT_ATOMS: atom_id res chain seq x y z
N MET A 1 -22.01 -5.49 15.16
CA MET A 1 -20.90 -5.24 14.22
C MET A 1 -20.91 -3.75 13.93
N MET A 2 -19.78 -3.06 14.02
CA MET A 2 -19.73 -1.61 13.80
C MET A 2 -19.63 -1.38 12.29
N TYR A 3 -20.59 -0.65 11.73
CA TYR A 3 -20.64 -0.25 10.31
C TYR A 3 -21.37 1.10 10.20
N TRP A 4 -21.21 1.80 9.09
CA TRP A 4 -21.93 3.04 8.82
C TRP A 4 -23.25 2.73 8.11
N PRO A 5 -24.42 3.12 8.67
CA PRO A 5 -25.71 2.87 8.04
C PRO A 5 -25.90 3.68 6.75
N GLN A 6 -26.31 3.03 5.66
CA GLN A 6 -26.45 3.65 4.33
C GLN A 6 -27.47 4.81 4.29
N ASN A 7 -28.49 4.76 5.15
CA ASN A 7 -29.51 5.81 5.27
C ASN A 7 -28.96 7.10 5.91
N GLU A 8 -27.85 7.02 6.65
CA GLU A 8 -27.19 8.16 7.29
C GLU A 8 -25.93 8.58 6.52
N PHE A 9 -25.23 7.61 5.93
CA PHE A 9 -24.00 7.79 5.17
C PHE A 9 -24.16 7.13 3.78
N PRO A 10 -24.75 7.82 2.80
CA PRO A 10 -24.91 7.26 1.46
C PRO A 10 -23.56 7.10 0.75
N CYS A 11 -23.42 6.05 -0.06
CA CYS A 11 -22.24 5.85 -0.90
C CYS A 11 -22.21 6.88 -2.03
N GLU A 12 -21.04 7.49 -2.24
CA GLU A 12 -20.75 8.35 -3.38
C GLU A 12 -19.91 7.58 -4.40
N GLU A 13 -20.23 7.74 -5.68
CA GLU A 13 -19.46 7.13 -6.76
C GLU A 13 -18.17 7.92 -7.01
N ILE A 14 -17.02 7.24 -6.94
CA ILE A 14 -15.69 7.84 -7.14
C ILE A 14 -15.10 7.42 -8.49
N GLY A 15 -15.27 6.16 -8.89
CA GLY A 15 -14.76 5.63 -10.16
C GLY A 15 -14.78 4.11 -10.23
N GLU A 16 -14.22 3.56 -11.31
CA GLU A 16 -14.12 2.13 -11.59
C GLU A 16 -12.65 1.69 -11.77
N PHE A 17 -12.31 0.50 -11.28
CA PHE A 17 -11.00 -0.12 -11.46
C PHE A 17 -11.17 -1.49 -12.13
N VAL A 18 -10.46 -1.70 -13.25
CA VAL A 18 -10.58 -2.91 -14.09
C VAL A 18 -9.25 -3.63 -14.20
N LEU A 19 -9.26 -4.95 -13.95
CA LEU A 19 -8.11 -5.83 -14.10
C LEU A 19 -8.07 -6.41 -15.52
N ILE A 20 -7.07 -6.03 -16.32
CA ILE A 20 -6.99 -6.38 -17.75
C ILE A 20 -5.82 -7.30 -18.12
N GLU A 21 -4.87 -7.51 -17.21
CA GLU A 21 -3.62 -8.23 -17.47
C GLU A 21 -3.28 -9.19 -16.34
N ASN A 22 -2.81 -10.39 -16.71
CA ASN A 22 -2.29 -11.38 -15.77
C ASN A 22 -0.79 -11.17 -15.53
N PRO A 23 -0.26 -11.53 -14.35
CA PRO A 23 1.17 -11.43 -14.06
C PRO A 23 1.99 -12.28 -15.04
N SER A 24 3.12 -11.72 -15.48
CA SER A 24 4.06 -12.39 -16.39
C SER A 24 4.90 -13.44 -15.66
N ASN A 25 5.21 -13.18 -14.39
CA ASN A 25 5.89 -14.10 -13.49
C ASN A 25 5.24 -13.99 -12.11
N TYR A 26 4.58 -15.07 -11.69
CA TYR A 26 3.86 -15.09 -10.42
C TYR A 26 4.75 -14.77 -9.20
N PHE A 27 5.98 -15.28 -9.16
CA PHE A 27 6.86 -15.01 -8.02
C PHE A 27 7.30 -13.53 -7.97
N ALA A 28 7.72 -12.98 -9.10
CA ALA A 28 8.20 -11.61 -9.17
C ALA A 28 7.07 -10.57 -9.05
N ASP A 29 5.90 -10.84 -9.63
CA ASP A 29 4.81 -9.88 -9.74
C ASP A 29 3.75 -10.05 -8.65
N VAL A 30 3.63 -11.22 -8.01
CA VAL A 30 2.61 -11.49 -6.97
C VAL A 30 3.24 -11.77 -5.62
N GLU A 31 4.09 -12.79 -5.50
CA GLU A 31 4.67 -13.17 -4.20
C GLU A 31 5.56 -12.07 -3.61
N GLN A 32 6.24 -11.30 -4.45
CA GLN A 32 7.08 -10.18 -4.04
C GLN A 32 6.34 -8.85 -3.90
N ALA A 33 5.04 -8.78 -4.21
CA ALA A 33 4.27 -7.57 -4.02
C ALA A 33 4.20 -7.19 -2.53
N ALA A 34 4.30 -5.90 -2.25
CA ALA A 34 4.32 -5.32 -0.91
C ALA A 34 3.33 -4.17 -0.81
N PHE A 35 2.33 -4.30 0.06
CA PHE A 35 1.32 -3.29 0.31
C PHE A 35 1.44 -2.78 1.74
N ASP A 36 1.61 -1.47 1.88
CA ASP A 36 1.73 -0.78 3.16
C ASP A 36 0.72 0.37 3.24
N LEU A 37 0.02 0.47 4.37
CA LEU A 37 -0.94 1.52 4.63
C LEU A 37 -0.27 2.86 4.95
N SER A 38 1.01 2.86 5.32
CA SER A 38 1.78 4.08 5.52
C SER A 38 2.07 4.83 4.20
N ASN A 39 1.99 4.11 3.07
CA ASN A 39 2.18 4.67 1.73
C ASN A 39 0.91 5.38 1.24
N MET A 40 0.62 6.56 1.79
CA MET A 40 -0.51 7.40 1.38
C MET A 40 -0.04 8.61 0.57
N PRO A 41 -0.69 8.94 -0.56
CA PRO A 41 -0.42 10.18 -1.27
C PRO A 41 -0.98 11.39 -0.50
N PRO A 42 -0.47 12.61 -0.75
CA PRO A 42 -0.99 13.83 -0.12
C PRO A 42 -2.51 13.97 -0.30
N GLY A 43 -3.21 14.25 0.81
CA GLY A 43 -4.67 14.39 0.85
C GLY A 43 -5.41 13.16 1.39
N ILE A 44 -4.72 12.03 1.63
CA ILE A 44 -5.26 10.86 2.33
C ILE A 44 -4.46 10.62 3.61
N GLU A 45 -5.14 10.49 4.74
CA GLU A 45 -4.52 10.37 6.07
C GLU A 45 -5.22 9.30 6.92
N PRO A 46 -4.52 8.71 7.92
CA PRO A 46 -5.08 7.64 8.73
C PRO A 46 -6.00 8.20 9.82
N SER A 47 -7.11 7.51 10.08
CA SER A 47 -7.99 7.80 11.21
C SER A 47 -7.34 7.39 12.55
N PRO A 48 -7.84 7.85 13.70
CA PRO A 48 -7.33 7.45 15.02
C PRO A 48 -7.73 6.01 15.43
N ASP A 49 -8.15 5.16 14.50
CA ASP A 49 -8.43 3.74 14.76
C ASP A 49 -7.15 3.03 15.21
N LYS A 50 -7.18 2.42 16.40
CA LYS A 50 -5.99 1.80 17.01
C LYS A 50 -5.41 0.65 16.19
N LEU A 51 -6.24 -0.12 15.48
CA LEU A 51 -5.77 -1.20 14.62
C LEU A 51 -5.13 -0.62 13.35
N LEU A 52 -5.72 0.42 12.77
CA LEU A 52 -5.12 1.13 11.65
C LEU A 52 -3.75 1.71 12.04
N GLN A 53 -3.66 2.39 13.18
CA GLN A 53 -2.43 2.99 13.68
C GLN A 53 -1.31 1.95 13.87
N ALA A 54 -1.64 0.78 14.41
CA ALA A 54 -0.66 -0.31 14.50
C ALA A 54 -0.19 -0.80 13.12
N ARG A 55 -1.12 -0.91 12.16
CA ARG A 55 -0.82 -1.39 10.81
C ARG A 55 0.07 -0.45 10.00
N LEU A 56 0.10 0.85 10.31
CA LEU A 56 1.02 1.82 9.69
C LEU A 56 2.49 1.44 9.90
N PHE A 57 2.80 0.68 10.96
CA PHE A 57 4.16 0.21 11.23
C PHE A 57 4.38 -1.24 10.78
N VAL A 58 3.42 -2.12 11.10
CA VAL A 58 3.61 -3.58 10.99
C VAL A 58 3.87 -4.05 9.55
N TYR A 59 3.24 -3.44 8.55
CA TYR A 59 3.45 -3.87 7.17
C TYR A 59 4.87 -3.59 6.70
N HIS A 60 5.37 -2.38 6.93
CA HIS A 60 6.73 -1.99 6.56
C HIS A 60 7.78 -2.90 7.22
N ASP A 61 7.64 -3.11 8.54
CA ASP A 61 8.55 -3.98 9.31
C ASP A 61 8.57 -5.41 8.76
N SER A 62 7.38 -5.98 8.52
CA SER A 62 7.27 -7.34 7.98
C SER A 62 7.83 -7.46 6.55
N GLN A 63 7.69 -6.42 5.73
CA GLN A 63 8.24 -6.38 4.37
C GLN A 63 9.76 -6.32 4.38
N ASN A 64 10.36 -5.51 5.26
CA ASN A 64 11.82 -5.47 5.44
C ASN A 64 12.39 -6.84 5.78
N TYR A 65 11.74 -7.58 6.67
CA TYR A 65 12.16 -8.94 7.01
C TYR A 65 11.96 -9.93 5.85
N ARG A 66 10.80 -9.88 5.18
CA ARG A 66 10.41 -10.86 4.16
C ARG A 66 11.13 -10.69 2.83
N LEU A 67 11.36 -9.45 2.40
CA LEU A 67 11.85 -9.11 1.06
C LEU A 67 13.23 -8.43 1.08
N GLY A 68 13.71 -8.01 2.26
CA GLY A 68 14.94 -7.25 2.43
C GLY A 68 14.70 -5.74 2.50
N ALA A 69 15.70 -4.99 2.96
CA ALA A 69 15.59 -3.55 3.23
C ALA A 69 15.20 -2.70 2.00
N ASN A 70 15.68 -3.10 0.82
CA ASN A 70 15.48 -2.36 -0.44
C ASN A 70 14.36 -2.96 -1.32
N PHE A 71 13.32 -3.54 -0.70
CA PHE A 71 12.20 -4.18 -1.42
C PHE A 71 11.40 -3.22 -2.30
N ASN A 72 11.44 -1.92 -1.98
CA ASN A 72 10.88 -0.82 -2.77
C ASN A 72 11.56 -0.68 -4.16
N GLN A 73 12.75 -1.23 -4.37
CA GLN A 73 13.43 -1.22 -5.67
C GLN A 73 12.96 -2.36 -6.60
N LEU A 74 12.21 -3.34 -6.09
CA LEU A 74 11.63 -4.41 -6.89
C LEU A 74 10.65 -3.82 -7.92
N LYS A 75 10.64 -4.36 -9.14
CA LYS A 75 9.86 -3.81 -10.27
C LYS A 75 8.37 -3.64 -9.95
N VAL A 76 7.78 -4.54 -9.15
CA VAL A 76 6.38 -4.50 -8.75
C VAL A 76 6.07 -3.46 -7.66
N ASN A 77 7.06 -3.10 -6.83
CA ASN A 77 6.89 -2.21 -5.68
C ASN A 77 7.43 -0.79 -5.92
N ARG A 78 8.25 -0.59 -6.96
CA ARG A 78 8.87 0.71 -7.24
C ARG A 78 7.81 1.75 -7.62
N PRO A 79 7.91 2.98 -7.09
CA PRO A 79 7.11 4.09 -7.59
C PRO A 79 7.34 4.33 -9.08
N ILE A 80 6.29 4.77 -9.77
CA ILE A 80 6.39 5.13 -11.19
C ILE A 80 7.07 6.49 -11.34
N ASP A 81 6.80 7.41 -10.42
CA ASP A 81 7.40 8.74 -10.37
C ASP A 81 8.83 8.72 -9.83
N GLU A 82 9.60 9.77 -10.13
CA GLU A 82 10.98 9.92 -9.68
C GLU A 82 11.07 10.02 -8.14
N VAL A 83 11.88 9.14 -7.54
CA VAL A 83 12.12 9.12 -6.09
C VAL A 83 13.47 9.77 -5.81
N ILE A 84 13.47 10.84 -5.01
CA ILE A 84 14.69 11.56 -4.59
C ILE A 84 14.81 11.48 -3.07
N THR A 85 15.55 10.49 -2.57
CA THR A 85 15.85 10.32 -1.14
C THR A 85 17.37 10.36 -0.89
N PRO A 86 17.99 11.54 -0.79
CA PRO A 86 19.45 11.67 -0.72
C PRO A 86 20.07 11.17 0.59
N LEU A 87 19.26 10.84 1.60
CA LEU A 87 19.73 10.33 2.88
C LEU A 87 19.62 8.81 2.99
N GLU A 88 18.76 8.20 2.17
CA GLU A 88 18.63 6.74 2.08
C GLU A 88 19.71 6.24 1.12
N ARG A 89 20.59 5.40 1.64
CA ARG A 89 21.79 4.90 0.96
C ARG A 89 22.04 3.47 1.40
N ASP A 90 22.76 2.75 0.55
CA ASP A 90 23.16 1.35 0.68
C ASP A 90 21.99 0.33 0.62
#